data_AF-A0A7I4YEJ8-F1
#
_entry.id   AF-A0A7I4YEJ8-F1
#
_cell.length_a   1.000
_cell.length_b   1.000
_cell.length_c   1.000
_cell.angle_alpha   90.00
_cell.angle_beta   90.00
_cell.angle_gamma   90.00
#
_symmetry.space_group_name_H-M   'P 1'
#
loop_
_entity.id
_entity.type
_entity.pdbx_description
1 polymer ?
#
loop_
_entity_poly.entity_id
_entity_poly.type
_entity_poly.pdbx_seq_one_letter_code
_entity_poly.pdbx_strand_id
1 'polypeptide(L)'
;MQATHELLNEHAGSINMYGLSVSHVMTLVKECLDCSIFRWSGQYFRQIRGLAMGQRLAPVLAIVYMSRIERPVLDRRPVLYCRYVDDCFVACSTQKEMDTCFELLNTQAENIRFTREKPIDTWLPFLNMQVQLERGFLRTKWYRKPTSKNILVHFRSAHPLKTKQAIRRNMFRTAKMVSSGDREVAESVELAREVAITNGYPWKEQSLRRPPRSRPHGHTDESLEKSDLLPSLRIRLGQF
;
A
#
# COMPACT_ATOMS: atom_id res chain seq x y z
N MET A 1 -13.14 19.42 4.69
CA MET A 1 -12.96 20.81 5.17
C MET A 1 -12.56 20.89 6.63
N GLN A 2 -13.35 20.43 7.62
CA GLN A 2 -12.99 20.62 9.04
C GLN A 2 -11.58 20.11 9.41
N ALA A 3 -11.23 18.86 9.07
CA ALA A 3 -9.88 18.31 9.30
C ALA A 3 -8.75 19.12 8.62
N THR A 4 -9.05 19.73 7.47
CA THR A 4 -8.12 20.61 6.75
C THR A 4 -7.89 21.93 7.48
N HIS A 5 -8.96 22.50 8.04
CA HIS A 5 -8.89 23.71 8.87
C HIS A 5 -8.12 23.45 10.16
N GLU A 6 -8.40 22.34 10.85
CA GLU A 6 -7.72 21.96 12.08
C GLU A 6 -6.21 21.80 11.86
N LEU A 7 -5.79 21.01 10.86
CA LEU A 7 -4.37 20.81 10.55
C LEU A 7 -3.66 22.09 10.11
N LEU A 8 -4.33 22.98 9.36
CA LEU A 8 -3.75 24.27 8.96
C LEU A 8 -3.56 25.22 10.16
N ASN A 9 -4.42 25.17 11.17
CA ASN A 9 -4.22 25.94 12.40
C ASN A 9 -3.16 25.30 13.32
N GLU A 10 -3.15 23.97 13.44
CA GLU A 10 -2.16 23.20 14.21
C GLU A 10 -0.71 23.44 13.71
N HIS A 11 -0.54 23.82 12.45
CA HIS A 11 0.76 24.08 11.82
C HIS A 11 0.92 25.50 11.25
N ALA A 12 0.05 26.45 11.62
CA ALA A 12 0.08 27.82 11.09
C ALA A 12 1.42 28.55 11.35
N GLY A 13 2.10 28.23 12.46
CA GLY A 13 3.40 28.81 12.82
C GLY A 13 4.62 28.14 12.17
N SER A 14 4.48 27.00 11.49
CA SER A 14 5.58 26.27 10.84
C SER A 14 5.48 26.25 9.30
N ILE A 15 4.34 26.64 8.73
CA ILE A 15 4.11 26.71 7.29
C ILE A 15 4.36 28.13 6.79
N ASN A 16 5.22 28.30 5.77
CA ASN A 16 5.27 29.56 5.04
C ASN A 16 3.99 29.71 4.20
N MET A 17 3.09 30.59 4.63
CA MET A 17 1.81 30.86 3.98
C MET A 17 1.89 31.89 2.84
N TYR A 18 3.07 32.44 2.54
CA TYR A 18 3.30 33.43 1.46
C TYR A 18 2.34 34.63 1.48
N GLY A 19 1.98 35.11 2.67
CA GLY A 19 1.05 36.23 2.88
C GLY A 19 -0.45 35.87 2.86
N LEU A 20 -0.80 34.59 2.66
CA LEU A 20 -2.18 34.11 2.81
C LEU A 20 -2.52 33.82 4.28
N SER A 21 -3.78 34.01 4.65
CA SER A 21 -4.32 33.50 5.91
C SER A 21 -4.82 32.05 5.75
N VAL A 22 -5.07 31.37 6.86
CA VAL A 22 -5.76 30.07 6.85
C VAL A 22 -7.14 30.18 6.19
N SER A 23 -7.86 31.30 6.38
CA SER A 23 -9.15 31.53 5.71
C SER A 23 -9.01 31.68 4.19
N HIS A 24 -7.98 32.38 3.67
CA HIS A 24 -7.73 32.48 2.23
C HIS A 24 -7.43 31.10 1.62
N VAL A 25 -6.57 30.30 2.27
CA VAL A 25 -6.27 28.93 1.81
C VAL A 25 -7.52 28.04 1.83
N MET A 26 -8.33 28.12 2.89
CA MET A 26 -9.59 27.35 2.98
C MET A 26 -10.61 27.73 1.90
N THR A 27 -10.71 29.01 1.53
CA THR A 27 -11.54 29.46 0.40
C THR A 27 -11.00 28.89 -0.91
N LEU A 28 -9.70 29.03 -1.20
CA LEU A 28 -9.10 28.49 -2.44
C LEU A 28 -9.27 26.97 -2.57
N VAL A 29 -9.14 26.23 -1.46
CA VAL A 29 -9.40 24.78 -1.41
C VAL A 29 -10.89 24.47 -1.67
N LYS A 30 -11.82 25.27 -1.13
CA LYS A 30 -13.27 25.11 -1.36
C LYS A 30 -13.61 25.29 -2.85
N GLU A 31 -13.20 26.39 -3.47
CA GLU A 31 -13.51 26.66 -4.88
C GLU A 31 -12.93 25.57 -5.80
N CYS A 32 -11.73 25.07 -5.48
CA CYS A 32 -11.11 23.95 -6.20
C CYS A 32 -11.88 22.62 -6.05
N LEU A 33 -12.70 22.44 -5.00
CA LEU A 33 -13.56 21.26 -4.75
C LEU A 33 -14.96 21.42 -5.36
N ASP A 34 -15.50 22.63 -5.38
CA ASP A 34 -16.82 22.92 -5.96
C ASP A 34 -16.84 22.75 -7.49
N CYS A 35 -15.69 22.92 -8.16
CA CYS A 35 -15.43 22.62 -9.57
C CYS A 35 -15.41 21.12 -9.93
N SER A 36 -16.30 20.31 -9.33
CA SER A 36 -16.37 18.85 -9.45
C SER A 36 -17.47 18.37 -10.42
N ILE A 37 -17.54 19.02 -11.60
CA ILE A 37 -18.51 18.72 -12.66
C ILE A 37 -17.87 17.82 -13.73
N PHE A 38 -18.56 16.76 -14.16
CA PHE A 38 -18.15 15.85 -15.23
C PHE A 38 -19.32 15.52 -16.17
N ARG A 39 -19.02 14.97 -17.36
CA ARG A 39 -20.02 14.58 -18.36
C ARG A 39 -19.99 13.08 -18.60
N TRP A 40 -21.14 12.42 -18.49
CA TRP A 40 -21.33 10.98 -18.74
C TRP A 40 -22.62 10.77 -19.55
N SER A 41 -22.61 9.87 -20.53
CA SER A 41 -23.76 9.59 -21.41
C SER A 41 -24.45 10.84 -21.99
N GLY A 42 -23.67 11.88 -22.31
CA GLY A 42 -24.14 13.18 -22.80
C GLY A 42 -24.64 14.15 -21.72
N GLN A 43 -24.97 13.68 -20.53
CA GLN A 43 -25.48 14.49 -19.41
C GLN A 43 -24.36 14.98 -18.49
N TYR A 44 -24.61 16.08 -17.77
CA TYR A 44 -23.68 16.67 -16.80
C TYR A 44 -24.05 16.30 -15.37
N PHE A 45 -23.05 15.95 -14.57
CA PHE A 45 -23.19 15.54 -13.17
C PHE A 45 -22.18 16.32 -12.32
N ARG A 46 -22.54 16.63 -11.07
CA ARG A 46 -21.63 17.18 -10.05
C ARG A 46 -21.47 16.17 -8.92
N GLN A 47 -20.24 15.99 -8.45
CA GLN A 47 -19.99 15.13 -7.29
C GLN A 47 -20.49 15.81 -6.01
N ILE A 48 -21.51 15.23 -5.38
CA ILE A 48 -22.13 15.79 -4.15
C ILE A 48 -21.41 15.41 -2.85
N ARG A 49 -20.53 14.40 -2.88
CA ARG A 49 -19.88 13.81 -1.70
C ARG A 49 -18.54 13.18 -2.07
N GLY A 50 -17.58 13.24 -1.15
CA GLY A 50 -16.23 12.71 -1.34
C GLY A 50 -15.32 13.67 -2.10
N LEU A 51 -14.26 13.13 -2.69
CA LEU A 51 -13.27 13.87 -3.49
C LEU A 51 -13.22 13.27 -4.90
N ALA A 52 -12.97 14.09 -5.92
CA ALA A 52 -12.99 13.62 -7.30
C ALA A 52 -11.70 12.87 -7.67
N MET A 53 -11.84 11.64 -8.18
CA MET A 53 -10.70 10.88 -8.70
C MET A 53 -10.08 11.65 -9.89
N GLY A 54 -8.76 11.83 -9.85
CA GLY A 54 -8.02 12.66 -10.82
C GLY A 54 -7.87 14.14 -10.44
N GLN A 55 -8.60 14.64 -9.44
CA GLN A 55 -8.38 16.00 -8.92
C GLN A 55 -7.05 16.06 -8.16
N ARG A 56 -6.18 17.02 -8.50
CA ARG A 56 -4.81 17.10 -7.95
C ARG A 56 -4.74 17.26 -6.42
N LEU A 57 -5.74 17.89 -5.81
CA LEU A 57 -5.82 18.06 -4.35
C LEU A 57 -6.39 16.83 -3.62
N ALA A 58 -7.11 15.94 -4.30
CA ALA A 58 -7.83 14.85 -3.67
C ALA A 58 -6.93 13.89 -2.85
N PRO A 59 -5.73 13.47 -3.32
CA PRO A 59 -4.86 12.61 -2.52
C PRO A 59 -4.40 13.27 -1.22
N VAL A 60 -4.06 14.56 -1.26
CA VAL A 60 -3.59 15.31 -0.07
C VAL A 60 -4.74 15.50 0.91
N LEU A 61 -5.91 15.94 0.43
CA LEU A 61 -7.10 16.14 1.27
C LEU A 61 -7.61 14.81 1.87
N ALA A 62 -7.50 13.70 1.15
CA ALA A 62 -7.78 12.36 1.67
C ALA A 62 -6.79 11.98 2.79
N ILE A 63 -5.48 12.21 2.61
CA ILE A 63 -4.48 11.95 3.66
C ILE A 63 -4.77 12.78 4.92
N VAL A 64 -5.12 14.05 4.78
CA VAL A 64 -5.48 14.94 5.91
C VAL A 64 -6.76 14.49 6.61
N TYR A 65 -7.79 14.08 5.86
CA TYR A 65 -9.03 13.58 6.46
C TYR A 65 -8.82 12.23 7.19
N MET A 66 -8.04 11.33 6.60
CA MET A 66 -7.66 10.07 7.23
C MET A 66 -6.78 10.27 8.47
N SER A 67 -5.90 11.28 8.48
CA SER A 67 -5.08 11.64 9.66
C SER A 67 -5.92 11.97 10.91
N ARG A 68 -7.06 12.64 10.72
CA ARG A 68 -8.03 12.84 11.82
C ARG A 68 -8.70 11.54 12.25
N ILE A 69 -9.06 10.66 11.31
CA ILE A 69 -9.76 9.39 11.57
C ILE A 69 -8.85 8.37 12.27
N GLU A 70 -7.56 8.34 11.95
CA GLU A 70 -6.60 7.41 12.57
C GLU A 70 -6.05 7.89 13.93
N ARG A 71 -6.19 9.18 14.26
CA ARG A 71 -5.68 9.80 15.50
C ARG A 71 -6.03 9.00 16.77
N PRO A 72 -7.30 8.61 17.03
CA PRO A 72 -7.65 7.84 18.24
C PRO A 72 -7.11 6.40 18.30
N VAL A 73 -6.62 5.86 17.17
CA VAL A 73 -5.86 4.60 17.15
C VAL A 73 -4.37 4.86 17.39
N LEU A 74 -3.81 5.90 16.80
CA LEU A 74 -2.41 6.29 17.04
C LEU A 74 -2.17 6.67 18.51
N ASP A 75 -3.13 7.35 19.15
CA ASP A 75 -3.08 7.71 20.58
C ASP A 75 -3.01 6.48 21.51
N ARG A 76 -3.52 5.33 21.06
CA ARG A 76 -3.43 4.04 21.77
C ARG A 76 -2.08 3.33 21.60
N ARG A 77 -1.22 3.83 20.71
CA ARG A 77 0.15 3.33 20.43
C ARG A 77 0.22 1.83 20.09
N PRO A 78 -0.47 1.36 19.03
CA PRO A 78 -0.30 0.02 18.51
C PRO A 78 1.17 -0.27 18.15
N VAL A 79 1.59 -1.53 18.29
CA VAL A 79 2.95 -2.03 18.03
C VAL A 79 3.45 -1.66 16.62
N LEU A 80 2.54 -1.69 15.64
CA LEU A 80 2.80 -1.13 14.31
C LEU A 80 1.52 -0.50 13.75
N TYR A 81 1.64 0.69 13.17
CA TYR A 81 0.62 1.27 12.29
C TYR A 81 1.30 1.74 11.00
N CYS A 82 0.81 1.28 9.86
CA CYS A 82 1.30 1.69 8.54
C CYS A 82 0.10 1.89 7.61
N ARG A 83 0.03 3.01 6.90
CA ARG A 83 -1.04 3.27 5.92
C ARG A 83 -0.46 3.67 4.57
N TYR A 84 -1.02 3.09 3.51
CA TYR A 84 -0.78 3.48 2.13
C TYR A 84 -2.13 3.79 1.48
N VAL A 85 -2.45 5.08 1.40
CA VAL A 85 -3.74 5.61 0.92
C VAL A 85 -4.93 5.03 1.69
N ASP A 86 -5.57 3.97 1.16
CA ASP A 86 -6.77 3.27 1.62
C ASP A 86 -6.49 1.89 2.28
N ASP A 87 -5.26 1.38 2.15
CA ASP A 87 -4.78 0.16 2.80
C ASP A 87 -4.01 0.49 4.10
N CYS A 88 -4.48 -0.01 5.23
CA CYS A 88 -3.78 0.04 6.52
C CYS A 88 -3.29 -1.36 6.95
N PHE A 89 -2.11 -1.42 7.54
CA PHE A 89 -1.59 -2.56 8.30
C PHE A 89 -1.46 -2.14 9.76
N VAL A 90 -2.06 -2.92 10.67
CA VAL A 90 -2.02 -2.65 12.11
C VAL A 90 -1.56 -3.92 12.84
N ALA A 91 -0.67 -3.77 13.80
CA ALA A 91 -0.32 -4.81 14.77
C ALA A 91 -0.47 -4.26 16.19
N CYS A 92 -1.09 -5.05 17.07
CA CYS A 92 -1.35 -4.73 18.47
C CYS A 92 -0.73 -5.80 19.37
N SER A 93 -0.59 -5.49 20.66
CA SER A 93 -0.06 -6.45 21.64
C SER A 93 -1.09 -7.52 21.99
N THR A 94 -2.38 -7.21 21.90
CA THR A 94 -3.47 -8.16 22.21
C THR A 94 -4.61 -8.10 21.18
N GLN A 95 -5.37 -9.20 21.08
CA GLN A 95 -6.53 -9.27 20.19
C GLN A 95 -7.63 -8.29 20.65
N LYS A 96 -7.85 -8.15 21.96
CA LYS A 96 -8.77 -7.17 22.55
C LYS A 96 -8.43 -5.73 22.14
N GLU A 97 -7.15 -5.36 22.21
CA GLU A 97 -6.67 -4.04 21.75
C GLU A 97 -6.94 -3.84 20.25
N MET A 98 -6.67 -4.87 19.43
CA MET A 98 -6.92 -4.86 17.99
C MET A 98 -8.41 -4.74 17.63
N ASP A 99 -9.30 -5.37 18.41
CA ASP A 99 -10.75 -5.23 18.26
C ASP A 99 -11.20 -3.80 18.63
N THR A 100 -10.76 -3.26 19.78
CA THR A 100 -11.05 -1.86 20.15
C THR A 100 -10.53 -0.84 19.12
N CYS A 101 -9.33 -1.05 18.55
CA CYS A 101 -8.80 -0.18 17.50
C CYS A 101 -9.64 -0.25 16.20
N PHE A 102 -10.18 -1.42 15.86
CA PHE A 102 -11.07 -1.57 14.71
C PHE A 102 -12.46 -0.96 14.94
N GLU A 103 -13.00 -1.08 16.15
CA GLU A 103 -14.25 -0.42 16.56
C GLU A 103 -14.11 1.11 16.48
N LEU A 104 -13.03 1.66 17.05
CA LEU A 104 -12.75 3.10 17.03
C LEU A 104 -12.68 3.67 15.60
N LEU A 105 -12.01 2.99 14.66
CA LEU A 105 -11.96 3.42 13.27
C LEU A 105 -13.36 3.51 12.62
N ASN A 106 -14.26 2.58 12.94
CA ASN A 106 -15.62 2.56 12.41
C ASN A 106 -16.57 3.55 13.10
N THR A 107 -16.22 4.10 14.28
CA THR A 107 -17.02 5.14 14.95
C THR A 107 -16.61 6.57 14.60
N GLN A 108 -15.44 6.80 13.99
CA GLN A 108 -14.99 8.17 13.67
C GLN A 108 -15.79 8.87 12.56
N ALA A 109 -16.46 8.11 11.69
CA ALA A 109 -17.23 8.68 10.59
C ALA A 109 -18.33 7.72 10.13
N GLU A 110 -19.59 8.13 10.25
CA GLU A 110 -20.77 7.51 9.61
C GLU A 110 -20.52 7.11 8.14
N ASN A 111 -19.76 7.96 7.46
CA ASN A 111 -19.62 8.01 6.01
C ASN A 111 -18.34 7.33 5.49
N ILE A 112 -17.63 6.62 6.36
CA ILE A 112 -16.50 5.73 6.08
C ILE A 112 -16.73 4.43 6.83
N ARG A 113 -16.46 3.28 6.21
CA ARG A 113 -16.48 1.97 6.87
C ARG A 113 -15.18 1.25 6.61
N PHE A 114 -14.64 0.61 7.63
CA PHE A 114 -13.39 -0.13 7.54
C PHE A 114 -13.69 -1.63 7.51
N THR A 115 -13.09 -2.34 6.55
CA THR A 115 -13.14 -3.80 6.42
C THR A 115 -11.84 -4.42 6.94
N ARG A 116 -11.88 -5.66 7.44
CA ARG A 116 -10.78 -6.24 8.22
C ARG A 116 -10.41 -7.64 7.73
N GLU A 117 -9.16 -7.82 7.34
CA GLU A 117 -8.59 -9.07 6.85
C GLU A 117 -7.66 -9.67 7.92
N LYS A 118 -7.87 -10.95 8.23
CA LYS A 118 -7.04 -11.75 9.14
C LYS A 118 -5.90 -12.46 8.39
N PRO A 119 -4.75 -12.75 9.02
CA PRO A 119 -3.73 -13.61 8.44
C PRO A 119 -4.31 -15.00 8.12
N ILE A 120 -3.87 -15.58 7.00
CA ILE A 120 -4.17 -16.96 6.60
C ILE A 120 -2.83 -17.70 6.57
N ASP A 121 -2.74 -18.86 7.23
CA ASP A 121 -1.50 -19.63 7.39
C ASP A 121 -0.33 -18.77 7.93
N THR A 122 -0.63 -17.89 8.88
CA THR A 122 0.24 -16.82 9.45
C THR A 122 0.65 -15.68 8.51
N TRP A 123 0.28 -15.72 7.23
CA TRP A 123 0.58 -14.67 6.24
C TRP A 123 -0.60 -13.75 5.98
N LEU A 124 -0.35 -12.45 6.06
CA LEU A 124 -1.31 -11.37 5.83
C LEU A 124 -0.94 -10.60 4.54
N PRO A 125 -1.76 -10.65 3.48
CA PRO A 125 -1.51 -9.87 2.27
C PRO A 125 -1.58 -8.36 2.54
N PHE A 126 -0.55 -7.59 2.20
CA PHE A 126 -0.54 -6.12 2.25
C PHE A 126 0.07 -5.57 0.95
N LEU A 127 -0.58 -4.61 0.30
CA LEU A 127 -0.18 -4.07 -1.02
C LEU A 127 0.15 -5.18 -2.05
N ASN A 128 1.42 -5.31 -2.42
CA ASN A 128 2.00 -6.29 -3.36
C ASN A 128 2.93 -7.31 -2.69
N MET A 129 2.74 -7.53 -1.38
CA MET A 129 3.53 -8.43 -0.54
C MET A 129 2.62 -9.22 0.40
N GLN A 130 3.12 -10.33 0.90
CA GLN A 130 2.59 -11.04 2.06
C GLN A 130 3.53 -10.75 3.24
N VAL A 131 2.94 -10.54 4.41
CA VAL A 131 3.63 -10.18 5.65
C VAL A 131 3.31 -11.22 6.72
N GLN A 132 4.35 -11.72 7.38
CA GLN A 132 4.27 -12.59 8.55
C GLN A 132 4.99 -11.87 9.70
N LEU A 133 4.35 -11.81 10.88
CA LEU A 133 4.92 -11.21 12.08
C LEU A 133 5.10 -12.29 13.14
N GLU A 134 6.34 -12.72 13.35
CA GLU A 134 6.69 -13.84 14.23
C GLU A 134 7.76 -13.40 15.23
N ARG A 135 7.47 -13.48 16.54
CA ARG A 135 8.42 -13.11 17.62
C ARG A 135 9.06 -11.71 17.47
N GLY A 136 8.34 -10.75 16.89
CA GLY A 136 8.83 -9.40 16.58
C GLY A 136 9.62 -9.27 15.27
N PHE A 137 9.96 -10.38 14.61
CA PHE A 137 10.57 -10.37 13.28
C PHE A 137 9.50 -10.22 12.20
N LEU A 138 9.73 -9.30 11.28
CA LEU A 138 8.90 -9.06 10.11
C LEU A 138 9.45 -9.88 8.93
N ARG A 139 8.76 -10.96 8.56
CA ARG A 139 9.04 -11.69 7.32
C ARG A 139 8.12 -11.21 6.21
N THR A 140 8.67 -11.08 5.01
CA THR A 140 7.97 -10.54 3.84
C THR A 140 8.29 -11.35 2.59
N LYS A 141 7.32 -11.48 1.69
CA LYS A 141 7.53 -12.06 0.35
C LYS A 141 6.64 -11.39 -0.70
N TRP A 142 7.04 -11.43 -1.96
CA TRP A 142 6.26 -10.84 -3.05
C TRP A 142 4.94 -11.59 -3.26
N TYR A 143 3.86 -10.84 -3.47
CA TYR A 143 2.52 -11.41 -3.54
C TYR A 143 1.70 -10.83 -4.69
N ARG A 144 0.89 -11.71 -5.31
CA ARG A 144 -0.11 -11.36 -6.31
C ARG A 144 -1.49 -11.71 -5.74
N LYS A 145 -2.36 -10.71 -5.57
CA LYS A 145 -3.77 -10.92 -5.19
C LYS A 145 -4.42 -11.90 -6.20
N PRO A 146 -5.28 -12.85 -5.81
CA PRO A 146 -5.88 -13.82 -6.74
C PRO A 146 -6.68 -13.19 -7.89
N THR A 147 -7.20 -11.98 -7.70
CA THR A 147 -7.87 -11.17 -8.73
C THR A 147 -6.90 -10.57 -9.76
N SER A 148 -5.59 -10.68 -9.55
CA SER A 148 -4.58 -10.21 -10.48
C SER A 148 -4.41 -11.20 -11.64
N LYS A 149 -4.88 -10.82 -12.83
CA LYS A 149 -4.64 -11.54 -14.08
C LYS A 149 -3.15 -11.64 -14.49
N ASN A 150 -2.22 -11.08 -13.69
CA ASN A 150 -0.77 -11.08 -13.91
C ASN A 150 -0.32 -10.61 -15.32
N ILE A 151 -1.13 -9.75 -15.94
CA ILE A 151 -0.86 -9.19 -17.27
C ILE A 151 0.31 -8.20 -17.19
N LEU A 152 1.27 -8.39 -18.07
CA LEU A 152 2.33 -7.44 -18.41
C LEU A 152 2.16 -6.98 -19.86
N VAL A 153 3.01 -6.07 -20.32
CA VAL A 153 3.19 -5.85 -21.75
C VAL A 153 3.73 -7.15 -22.37
N HIS A 154 2.91 -7.87 -23.14
CA HIS A 154 3.27 -9.15 -23.73
C HIS A 154 4.52 -9.03 -24.64
N PHE A 155 5.40 -10.04 -24.60
CA PHE A 155 6.71 -9.96 -25.27
C PHE A 155 6.64 -9.70 -26.79
N ARG A 156 5.64 -10.29 -27.47
CA ARG A 156 5.41 -10.10 -28.92
C ARG A 156 4.72 -8.77 -29.30
N SER A 157 4.34 -7.92 -28.34
CA SER A 157 3.70 -6.63 -28.66
C SER A 157 4.66 -5.62 -29.31
N ALA A 158 4.13 -4.67 -30.07
CA ALA A 158 4.88 -3.65 -30.83
C ALA A 158 5.67 -2.64 -29.96
N HIS A 159 5.65 -2.75 -28.63
CA HIS A 159 6.42 -1.90 -27.74
C HIS A 159 7.94 -2.10 -27.93
N PRO A 160 8.76 -1.04 -27.74
CA PRO A 160 10.22 -1.15 -27.82
C PRO A 160 10.80 -2.23 -26.90
N LEU A 161 11.83 -2.94 -27.38
CA LEU A 161 12.46 -4.03 -26.62
C LEU A 161 13.02 -3.54 -25.26
N LYS A 162 13.57 -2.33 -25.21
CA LYS A 162 14.05 -1.69 -23.97
C LYS A 162 12.94 -1.57 -22.91
N THR A 163 11.73 -1.21 -23.31
CA THR A 163 10.55 -1.09 -22.41
C THR A 163 10.15 -2.46 -21.87
N LYS A 164 10.05 -3.47 -22.73
CA LYS A 164 9.72 -4.85 -22.34
C LYS A 164 10.77 -5.44 -21.39
N GLN A 165 12.05 -5.23 -21.68
CA GLN A 165 13.15 -5.61 -20.79
C GLN A 165 13.11 -4.86 -19.45
N ALA A 166 12.76 -3.57 -19.43
CA ALA A 166 12.63 -2.79 -18.21
C ALA A 166 11.47 -3.29 -17.32
N ILE A 167 10.32 -3.62 -17.91
CA ILE A 167 9.18 -4.21 -17.20
C ILE A 167 9.58 -5.54 -16.53
N ARG A 168 10.19 -6.47 -17.27
CA ARG A 168 10.72 -7.73 -16.69
C ARG A 168 11.72 -7.45 -15.58
N ARG A 169 12.74 -6.61 -15.84
CA ARG A 169 13.81 -6.30 -14.88
C ARG A 169 13.25 -5.70 -13.58
N ASN A 170 12.30 -4.78 -13.69
CA ASN A 170 11.69 -4.12 -12.54
C ASN A 170 10.81 -5.11 -11.75
N MET A 171 10.06 -6.01 -12.40
CA MET A 171 9.30 -7.05 -11.72
C MET A 171 10.21 -7.98 -10.89
N PHE A 172 11.27 -8.53 -11.49
CA PHE A 172 12.23 -9.38 -10.78
C PHE A 172 12.99 -8.61 -9.68
N ARG A 173 13.30 -7.31 -9.90
CA ARG A 173 13.90 -6.46 -8.86
C ARG A 173 12.95 -6.26 -7.68
N THR A 174 11.69 -5.91 -7.93
CA THR A 174 10.67 -5.76 -6.87
C THR A 174 10.46 -7.06 -6.11
N ALA A 175 10.33 -8.20 -6.81
CA ALA A 175 10.14 -9.50 -6.18
C ALA A 175 11.27 -9.87 -5.20
N LYS A 176 12.51 -9.44 -5.48
CA LYS A 176 13.64 -9.57 -4.54
C LYS A 176 13.60 -8.51 -3.43
N MET A 177 13.38 -7.24 -3.77
CA MET A 177 13.47 -6.12 -2.79
C MET A 177 12.37 -6.12 -1.72
N VAL A 178 11.21 -6.75 -1.97
CA VAL A 178 10.13 -6.86 -0.95
C VAL A 178 10.18 -8.16 -0.15
N SER A 179 11.25 -8.94 -0.27
CA SER A 179 11.38 -10.27 0.33
C SER A 179 12.53 -10.32 1.34
N SER A 180 12.28 -10.87 2.53
CA SER A 180 13.15 -10.70 3.70
C SER A 180 14.23 -11.76 3.90
N GLY A 181 14.10 -12.94 3.26
CA GLY A 181 15.00 -14.08 3.42
C GLY A 181 15.18 -14.86 2.12
N ASP A 182 16.21 -15.70 2.04
CA ASP A 182 16.55 -16.40 0.79
C ASP A 182 15.43 -17.33 0.28
N ARG A 183 14.68 -17.94 1.20
CA ARG A 183 13.49 -18.74 0.87
C ARG A 183 12.40 -17.87 0.26
N GLU A 184 12.04 -16.77 0.92
CA GLU A 184 11.03 -15.82 0.47
C GLU A 184 11.41 -15.18 -0.87
N VAL A 185 12.70 -14.91 -1.07
CA VAL A 185 13.29 -14.46 -2.33
C VAL A 185 13.16 -15.53 -3.41
N ALA A 186 13.42 -16.80 -3.11
CA ALA A 186 13.27 -17.90 -4.06
C ALA A 186 11.81 -18.11 -4.49
N GLU A 187 10.88 -18.20 -3.53
CA GLU A 187 9.43 -18.27 -3.78
C GLU A 187 8.97 -17.08 -4.66
N SER A 188 9.42 -15.87 -4.34
CA SER A 188 9.07 -14.64 -5.08
C SER A 188 9.67 -14.57 -6.48
N VAL A 189 10.87 -15.11 -6.68
CA VAL A 189 11.56 -15.14 -7.98
C VAL A 189 10.94 -16.19 -8.92
N GLU A 190 10.50 -17.33 -8.40
CA GLU A 190 9.79 -18.32 -9.20
C GLU A 190 8.40 -17.81 -9.60
N LEU A 191 7.65 -17.17 -8.70
CA LEU A 191 6.41 -16.47 -9.05
C LEU A 191 6.63 -15.38 -10.12
N ALA A 192 7.74 -14.63 -10.06
CA ALA A 192 8.10 -13.67 -11.10
C ALA A 192 8.47 -14.34 -12.44
N ARG A 193 8.98 -15.58 -12.41
CA ARG A 193 9.29 -16.39 -13.59
C ARG A 193 8.04 -16.97 -14.24
N GLU A 194 7.10 -17.50 -13.47
CA GLU A 194 5.78 -17.94 -13.96
C GLU A 194 5.04 -16.81 -14.68
N VAL A 195 4.99 -15.63 -14.05
CA VAL A 195 4.38 -14.42 -14.62
C VAL A 195 5.11 -13.98 -15.90
N ALA A 196 6.45 -14.05 -15.94
CA ALA A 196 7.21 -13.71 -17.14
C ALA A 196 6.93 -14.70 -18.30
N ILE A 197 6.91 -16.01 -18.02
CA ILE A 197 6.65 -17.07 -19.01
C ILE A 197 5.23 -16.92 -19.58
N THR A 198 4.24 -16.72 -18.71
CA THR A 198 2.82 -16.51 -19.11
C THR A 198 2.65 -15.29 -20.01
N ASN A 199 3.51 -14.27 -19.87
CA ASN A 199 3.54 -13.08 -20.74
C ASN A 199 4.51 -13.21 -21.94
N GLY A 200 4.94 -14.43 -22.27
CA GLY A 200 5.72 -14.76 -23.45
C GLY A 200 7.20 -14.36 -23.39
N TYR A 201 7.73 -13.99 -22.22
CA TYR A 201 9.13 -13.57 -22.09
C TYR A 201 10.08 -14.79 -22.13
N PRO A 202 11.15 -14.76 -22.95
CA PRO A 202 12.08 -15.89 -23.03
C PRO A 202 12.86 -16.04 -21.71
N TRP A 203 12.83 -17.25 -21.13
CA TRP A 203 13.58 -17.56 -19.90
C TRP A 203 15.09 -17.41 -20.11
N LYS A 204 15.63 -18.13 -21.11
CA LYS A 204 17.03 -18.04 -21.54
C LYS A 204 17.34 -16.60 -21.96
N GLU A 205 18.42 -16.05 -21.42
CA GLU A 205 18.98 -14.81 -21.93
C GLU A 205 19.47 -15.03 -23.37
N GLN A 206 19.06 -14.17 -24.30
CA GLN A 206 19.92 -13.87 -25.45
C GLN A 206 21.09 -13.06 -24.90
N SER A 207 22.19 -13.75 -24.61
CA SER A 207 23.27 -13.23 -23.78
C SER A 207 24.09 -12.17 -24.52
N LEU A 208 23.81 -10.88 -24.27
CA LEU A 208 24.84 -9.84 -24.35
C LEU A 208 25.69 -9.95 -23.08
N ARG A 209 26.67 -10.85 -23.14
CA ARG A 209 27.40 -11.40 -21.98
C ARG A 209 28.17 -10.33 -21.19
N ARG A 210 28.16 -10.49 -19.86
CA ARG A 210 29.34 -10.26 -19.01
C ARG A 210 29.49 -11.46 -18.05
N PRO A 211 30.71 -11.98 -17.83
CA PRO A 211 30.90 -13.19 -17.02
C PRO A 211 30.82 -12.91 -15.51
N PRO A 212 30.29 -13.84 -14.69
CA PRO A 212 30.24 -13.72 -13.24
C PRO A 212 31.58 -14.06 -12.56
N ARG A 213 31.77 -13.58 -11.32
CA ARG A 213 32.83 -14.05 -10.41
C ARG A 213 32.20 -14.87 -9.26
N SER A 214 32.76 -16.05 -9.01
CA SER A 214 32.58 -16.93 -7.84
C SER A 214 33.42 -16.42 -6.65
N ARG A 215 33.35 -16.88 -5.38
CA ARG A 215 32.70 -17.98 -4.58
C ARG A 215 32.86 -17.58 -3.07
N PRO A 216 32.58 -18.39 -2.00
CA PRO A 216 31.75 -19.60 -1.79
C PRO A 216 30.74 -19.44 -0.61
N HIS A 217 30.27 -20.55 0.00
CA HIS A 217 29.29 -20.63 1.12
C HIS A 217 29.88 -21.12 2.45
N GLY A 218 29.06 -21.08 3.54
CA GLY A 218 29.19 -21.85 4.78
C GLY A 218 27.80 -22.19 5.39
N HIS A 219 27.71 -23.27 6.18
CA HIS A 219 26.50 -23.79 6.88
C HIS A 219 26.49 -23.37 8.38
N THR A 220 25.55 -23.71 9.30
CA THR A 220 24.55 -24.81 9.40
C THR A 220 23.38 -24.43 10.36
N ASP A 221 22.33 -25.27 10.46
CA ASP A 221 21.14 -25.15 11.31
C ASP A 221 21.35 -25.34 12.84
N GLU A 222 20.39 -24.88 13.67
CA GLU A 222 19.61 -25.75 14.58
C GLU A 222 18.35 -25.04 15.16
N SER A 223 17.61 -25.69 16.08
CA SER A 223 16.22 -25.32 16.49
C SER A 223 15.94 -25.77 17.96
N LEU A 224 14.78 -25.59 18.64
CA LEU A 224 13.40 -25.18 18.31
C LEU A 224 12.99 -23.95 19.18
N GLU A 225 11.84 -23.74 19.86
CA GLU A 225 10.48 -24.34 19.90
C GLU A 225 9.42 -23.30 20.37
N LYS A 226 8.11 -23.60 20.20
CA LYS A 226 6.89 -22.96 20.78
C LYS A 226 6.64 -21.45 20.56
N SER A 227 5.38 -21.03 20.68
CA SER A 227 4.86 -19.90 19.89
C SER A 227 3.78 -19.04 20.56
N ASP A 228 4.00 -17.73 20.56
CA ASP A 228 2.96 -16.71 20.64
C ASP A 228 3.05 -15.80 19.41
N LEU A 229 1.92 -15.52 18.76
CA LEU A 229 1.82 -14.67 17.57
C LEU A 229 1.16 -13.33 17.91
N LEU A 230 1.77 -12.23 17.47
CA LEU A 230 1.21 -10.89 17.68
C LEU A 230 -0.02 -10.65 16.77
N PRO A 231 -1.18 -10.26 17.34
CA PRO A 231 -2.37 -9.92 16.58
C PRO A 231 -2.12 -8.78 15.58
N SER A 232 -2.08 -9.15 14.30
CA SER A 232 -1.84 -8.25 13.17
C SER A 232 -2.95 -8.42 12.12
N LEU A 233 -3.48 -7.32 11.62
CA LEU A 233 -4.62 -7.28 10.70
C LEU A 233 -4.40 -6.22 9.62
N ARG A 234 -4.90 -6.50 8.41
CA ARG A 234 -5.03 -5.47 7.37
C ARG A 234 -6.43 -4.89 7.47
N ILE A 235 -6.49 -3.56 7.49
CA ILE A 235 -7.74 -2.82 7.53
C ILE A 235 -7.81 -2.04 6.22
N ARG A 236 -8.90 -2.16 5.47
CA ARG A 236 -9.10 -1.43 4.20
C ARG A 236 -10.30 -0.51 4.27
N LEU A 237 -10.21 0.63 3.61
CA LEU A 237 -11.33 1.53 3.41
C LEU A 237 -12.39 0.88 2.48
N GLY A 238 -13.63 0.80 2.94
CA GLY A 238 -14.77 0.53 2.06
C GLY A 238 -15.04 1.76 1.20
N GLN A 239 -15.02 1.58 -0.11
CA GLN A 239 -15.39 2.64 -1.06
C GLN A 239 -16.92 2.79 -1.12
N PHE A 240 -17.38 4.02 -1.30
CA PHE A 240 -18.79 4.44 -1.42
C PHE A 240 -19.00 5.08 -2.79
#